data_AF-A0A1P8WR99-F1
#
_entry.id   AF-A0A1P8WR99-F1
#
_cell.length_a   1.000
_cell.length_b   1.000
_cell.length_c   1.000
_cell.angle_alpha   90.00
_cell.angle_beta   90.00
_cell.angle_gamma   90.00
#
_symmetry.space_group_name_H-M   'P 1'
#
loop_
_entity.id
_entity.type
_entity.pdbx_description
1 polymer ?
#
loop_
_entity_poly.entity_id
_entity_poly.type
_entity_poly.pdbx_seq_one_letter_code
_entity_poly.pdbx_strand_id
1 'polypeptide(L)'
;MADSLCQRPGMISSENQAFKFAINFDAGLPQSVNFCLPTHSRMRPSIGIITCMNPIKLAYCRIFVSLSAAIIVVAGVGTGLFAQPAKTTKIVLAGDSTVTDSSGWGAGFSSLLSDGAVCVNLAVGGRSSRSFRTEGWWQKCLDEKPDILLIQFGHNDQPGKGAARESAAETDFRDHLRRYVDEARQIGCKPVLITSLTRRRWDENGKITPTLSEYAAATIVVAKEKNVPLLDLHRLSIQQCNAIGPEDFQEFESKTDDGFDHTHLNDAGGLLVGKLVARELVKILPEFSRYVDRAELHNLPPKSAGAGGE
;
A
#
# COMPACT_ATOMS: atom_id res chain seq x y z
N MET A 1 -56.59 -29.38 48.54
CA MET A 1 -57.79 -28.75 47.96
C MET A 1 -57.31 -27.86 46.84
N ALA A 2 -57.81 -28.04 45.61
CA ALA A 2 -57.40 -27.33 44.39
C ALA A 2 -55.93 -27.63 43.96
N ASP A 3 -55.56 -28.08 42.75
CA ASP A 3 -56.19 -28.12 41.41
C ASP A 3 -56.38 -26.74 40.74
N SER A 4 -55.99 -26.49 39.48
CA SER A 4 -55.28 -27.33 38.48
C SER A 4 -54.78 -26.47 37.29
N LEU A 5 -54.12 -27.11 36.31
CA LEU A 5 -53.82 -26.63 34.93
C LEU A 5 -52.86 -25.42 34.80
N CYS A 6 -51.81 -25.38 33.96
CA CYS A 6 -51.50 -25.96 32.65
C CYS A 6 -52.15 -25.27 31.43
N GLN A 7 -51.36 -24.45 30.72
CA GLN A 7 -51.29 -24.47 29.24
C GLN A 7 -50.05 -23.71 28.73
N ARG A 8 -49.61 -24.03 27.49
CA ARG A 8 -48.63 -23.27 26.69
C ARG A 8 -49.37 -22.54 25.57
N PRO A 9 -48.84 -21.41 25.10
CA PRO A 9 -48.36 -21.36 23.70
C PRO A 9 -46.95 -20.75 23.61
N GLY A 10 -46.22 -20.82 22.49
CA GLY A 10 -46.46 -21.49 21.21
C GLY A 10 -45.31 -21.14 20.25
N MET A 11 -44.86 -22.08 19.41
CA MET A 11 -43.81 -21.78 18.42
C MET A 11 -44.38 -20.97 17.26
N ILE A 12 -43.66 -19.93 16.83
CA ILE A 12 -43.81 -19.32 15.51
C ILE A 12 -42.43 -19.29 14.86
N SER A 13 -42.34 -19.87 13.67
CA SER A 13 -41.16 -19.89 12.81
C SER A 13 -41.34 -18.92 11.65
N SER A 14 -40.34 -18.06 11.43
CA SER A 14 -40.15 -17.30 10.19
C SER A 14 -38.64 -17.07 10.02
N GLU A 15 -37.94 -17.93 9.28
CA GLU A 15 -37.78 -17.84 7.82
C GLU A 15 -37.00 -16.61 7.34
N ASN A 16 -35.75 -16.86 6.98
CA ASN A 16 -34.97 -16.23 5.90
C ASN A 16 -35.39 -14.84 5.38
N GLN A 17 -34.63 -13.81 5.76
CA GLN A 17 -34.37 -12.68 4.86
C GLN A 17 -32.91 -12.69 4.39
N ALA A 18 -32.66 -13.42 3.30
CA ALA A 18 -31.40 -13.33 2.58
C ALA A 18 -31.35 -12.00 1.79
N PHE A 19 -30.45 -11.10 2.16
CA PHE A 19 -30.24 -9.82 1.47
C PHE A 19 -29.65 -10.04 0.07
N LYS A 20 -30.53 -10.21 -0.92
CA LYS A 20 -30.16 -10.25 -2.34
C LYS A 20 -29.90 -8.84 -2.86
N PHE A 21 -28.63 -8.46 -2.98
CA PHE A 21 -28.25 -7.33 -3.84
C PHE A 21 -28.48 -7.72 -5.31
N ALA A 22 -29.58 -7.24 -5.89
CA ALA A 22 -29.83 -7.34 -7.32
C ALA A 22 -29.06 -6.25 -8.06
N ILE A 23 -28.14 -6.65 -8.94
CA ILE A 23 -27.43 -5.74 -9.84
C ILE A 23 -28.31 -5.52 -11.07
N ASN A 24 -28.99 -4.38 -11.16
CA ASN A 24 -29.69 -3.98 -12.37
C ASN A 24 -28.68 -3.46 -13.40
N PHE A 25 -28.21 -4.36 -14.27
CA PHE A 25 -27.77 -4.01 -15.61
C PHE A 25 -28.98 -4.04 -16.54
N ASP A 26 -29.28 -2.93 -17.21
CA ASP A 26 -30.10 -2.96 -18.42
C ASP A 26 -29.59 -1.89 -19.42
N ALA A 27 -29.80 -2.12 -20.71
CA ALA A 27 -29.10 -1.43 -21.78
C ALA A 27 -30.06 -0.72 -22.75
N GLY A 28 -29.86 0.59 -22.95
CA GLY A 28 -30.72 1.44 -23.79
C GLY A 28 -29.94 2.27 -24.81
N LEU A 29 -29.62 1.68 -25.96
CA LEU A 29 -29.25 2.45 -27.16
C LEU A 29 -30.51 2.99 -27.86
N PRO A 30 -30.44 4.20 -28.43
CA PRO A 30 -31.12 4.49 -29.69
C PRO A 30 -30.13 4.84 -30.82
N GLN A 31 -30.63 4.80 -32.06
CA GLN A 31 -29.82 4.78 -33.28
C GLN A 31 -29.59 6.16 -33.92
N SER A 32 -28.68 6.20 -34.89
CA SER A 32 -28.41 7.33 -35.78
C SER A 32 -29.56 7.62 -36.76
N VAL A 33 -29.72 8.88 -37.16
CA VAL A 33 -30.46 9.28 -38.37
C VAL A 33 -29.83 10.50 -39.04
N ASN A 34 -30.12 10.66 -40.34
CA ASN A 34 -29.26 11.34 -41.34
C ASN A 34 -29.30 12.88 -41.40
N PHE A 35 -28.29 13.42 -42.08
CA PHE A 35 -28.23 14.76 -42.70
C PHE A 35 -29.47 15.12 -43.53
N CYS A 36 -29.82 16.42 -43.57
CA CYS A 36 -30.30 17.07 -44.80
C CYS A 36 -30.03 18.58 -44.80
N LEU A 37 -29.74 19.17 -45.97
CA LEU A 37 -29.54 20.61 -46.19
C LEU A 37 -30.68 21.21 -47.04
N PRO A 38 -31.12 22.45 -46.80
CA PRO A 38 -31.88 23.27 -47.76
C PRO A 38 -30.97 24.24 -48.55
N THR A 39 -31.46 24.78 -49.68
CA THR A 39 -30.63 25.47 -50.70
C THR A 39 -31.14 26.83 -51.17
N HIS A 40 -30.20 27.73 -51.48
CA HIS A 40 -30.20 28.78 -52.53
C HIS A 40 -31.28 29.90 -52.63
N SER A 41 -30.79 31.14 -52.56
CA SER A 41 -31.09 32.29 -53.44
C SER A 41 -29.81 33.20 -53.47
N ARG A 42 -29.30 33.83 -54.54
CA ARG A 42 -29.82 34.67 -55.67
C ARG A 42 -30.48 35.96 -55.18
N MET A 43 -30.20 37.21 -55.63
CA MET A 43 -29.25 37.88 -56.57
C MET A 43 -29.28 39.42 -56.23
N ARG A 44 -28.50 40.41 -56.71
CA ARG A 44 -27.33 40.62 -57.64
C ARG A 44 -26.62 41.96 -57.26
N PRO A 45 -25.50 42.40 -57.89
CA PRO A 45 -24.69 43.56 -57.43
C PRO A 45 -24.93 44.90 -58.17
N SER A 46 -24.35 45.99 -57.61
CA SER A 46 -24.24 47.33 -58.21
C SER A 46 -22.90 47.54 -58.98
N ILE A 47 -22.79 48.61 -59.78
CA ILE A 47 -21.76 48.78 -60.84
C ILE A 47 -20.88 50.03 -60.62
N GLY A 48 -19.60 49.93 -61.00
CA GLY A 48 -18.71 51.07 -61.35
C GLY A 48 -17.58 51.36 -60.36
N ILE A 49 -16.42 51.94 -60.74
CA ILE A 49 -15.93 52.42 -62.06
C ILE A 49 -14.43 52.05 -62.23
N ILE A 50 -13.96 52.01 -63.48
CA ILE A 50 -12.60 51.64 -63.95
C ILE A 50 -11.60 52.82 -63.81
N THR A 51 -10.33 52.57 -63.46
CA THR A 51 -9.15 53.16 -64.18
C THR A 51 -7.77 52.54 -63.87
N CYS A 52 -7.00 52.37 -64.95
CA CYS A 52 -5.54 52.49 -65.10
C CYS A 52 -4.53 51.53 -64.42
N MET A 53 -3.57 51.11 -65.25
CA MET A 53 -2.35 50.35 -64.91
C MET A 53 -1.14 51.28 -64.72
N ASN A 54 -0.06 50.80 -64.06
CA ASN A 54 1.31 51.12 -64.52
C ASN A 54 2.38 50.17 -63.92
N PRO A 55 3.19 49.46 -64.74
CA PRO A 55 4.31 48.62 -64.27
C PRO A 55 5.70 49.19 -64.59
N ILE A 56 6.61 49.20 -63.61
CA ILE A 56 8.05 49.57 -63.70
C ILE A 56 8.68 49.22 -62.32
N LYS A 57 9.88 48.65 -62.13
CA LYS A 57 10.99 48.21 -63.02
C LYS A 57 11.67 46.96 -62.43
N LEU A 58 12.47 46.28 -63.25
CA LEU A 58 13.30 45.11 -62.88
C LEU A 58 14.79 45.46 -63.05
N ALA A 59 15.66 45.24 -62.04
CA ALA A 59 17.13 45.28 -62.23
C ALA A 59 17.96 44.65 -61.07
N TYR A 60 18.79 43.65 -61.44
CA TYR A 60 20.15 43.33 -60.98
C TYR A 60 20.73 43.82 -59.63
N CYS A 61 21.28 42.86 -58.87
CA CYS A 61 22.75 42.74 -58.72
C CYS A 61 23.17 41.27 -58.43
N ARG A 62 24.46 40.94 -58.56
CA ARG A 62 25.10 39.63 -58.27
C ARG A 62 26.42 39.86 -57.52
N ILE A 63 26.99 38.80 -56.93
CA ILE A 63 28.31 38.76 -56.25
C ILE A 63 28.22 39.49 -54.87
N PHE A 64 28.71 39.00 -53.73
CA PHE A 64 29.86 38.12 -53.45
C PHE A 64 29.53 36.79 -52.74
N VAL A 65 30.46 35.85 -52.90
CA VAL A 65 30.63 34.68 -52.02
C VAL A 65 31.66 35.03 -50.94
N SER A 66 31.32 34.80 -49.67
CA SER A 66 32.27 34.78 -48.57
C SER A 66 32.15 33.48 -47.79
N LEU A 67 33.11 32.57 -47.97
CA LEU A 67 33.26 31.40 -47.09
C LEU A 67 33.85 31.85 -45.75
N SER A 68 33.00 32.32 -44.84
CA SER A 68 33.33 32.42 -43.41
C SER A 68 33.26 31.02 -42.79
N ALA A 69 34.26 30.18 -43.09
CA ALA A 69 34.42 28.86 -42.50
C ALA A 69 34.78 29.00 -41.00
N ALA A 70 33.78 29.21 -40.16
CA ALA A 70 33.94 29.30 -38.72
C ALA A 70 34.34 27.91 -38.18
N ILE A 71 35.64 27.70 -38.01
CA ILE A 71 36.19 26.53 -37.31
C ILE A 71 35.83 26.70 -35.83
N ILE A 72 34.67 26.16 -35.45
CA ILE A 72 34.30 26.00 -34.05
C ILE A 72 35.21 24.90 -33.49
N VAL A 73 36.33 25.33 -32.90
CA VAL A 73 37.12 24.46 -32.03
C VAL A 73 36.27 24.19 -30.79
N VAL A 74 35.47 23.13 -30.86
CA VAL A 74 34.83 22.55 -29.67
C VAL A 74 35.97 22.00 -28.82
N ALA A 75 36.47 22.83 -27.90
CA ALA A 75 37.43 22.40 -26.91
C ALA A 75 36.76 21.26 -26.12
N GLY A 76 37.29 20.06 -26.29
CA GLY A 76 36.77 18.83 -25.68
C GLY A 76 37.02 18.83 -24.17
N VAL A 77 36.29 19.69 -23.45
CA VAL A 77 36.14 19.61 -22.00
C VAL A 77 35.40 18.30 -21.75
N GLY A 78 36.17 17.24 -21.54
CA GLY A 78 35.67 15.93 -21.19
C GLY A 78 34.95 16.04 -19.86
N THR A 79 33.64 16.25 -19.91
CA THR A 79 32.74 16.17 -18.77
C THR A 79 32.67 14.73 -18.32
N GLY A 80 33.72 14.30 -17.60
CA GLY A 80 33.74 13.05 -16.88
C GLY A 80 32.50 13.00 -16.01
N LEU A 81 31.56 12.14 -16.39
CA LEU A 81 30.35 11.88 -15.62
C LEU A 81 30.78 11.07 -14.38
N PHE A 82 31.34 11.79 -13.41
CA PHE A 82 31.50 11.31 -12.05
C PHE A 82 30.12 10.92 -11.55
N ALA A 83 29.83 9.62 -11.58
CA ALA A 83 28.59 9.07 -11.08
C ALA A 83 28.47 9.48 -9.61
N GLN A 84 27.50 10.35 -9.32
CA GLN A 84 27.19 10.70 -7.93
C GLN A 84 26.91 9.40 -7.17
N PRO A 85 27.47 9.24 -5.95
CA PRO A 85 27.22 8.04 -5.16
C PRO A 85 25.70 7.87 -5.00
N ALA A 86 25.20 6.68 -5.31
CA ALA A 86 23.76 6.43 -5.34
C ALA A 86 23.16 6.72 -3.97
N LYS A 87 22.13 7.58 -3.92
CA LYS A 87 21.44 7.90 -2.67
C LYS A 87 20.87 6.63 -2.05
N THR A 88 21.35 6.26 -0.87
CA THR A 88 20.77 5.21 -0.04
C THR A 88 19.30 5.49 0.21
N THR A 89 18.43 4.54 -0.10
CA THR A 89 16.98 4.67 0.05
C THR A 89 16.59 4.47 1.51
N LYS A 90 15.98 5.47 2.15
CA LYS A 90 15.49 5.31 3.52
C LYS A 90 14.09 4.70 3.53
N ILE A 91 13.97 3.57 4.23
CA ILE A 91 12.72 2.88 4.50
C ILE A 91 12.36 3.09 5.97
N VAL A 92 11.21 3.69 6.27
CA VAL A 92 10.70 3.83 7.65
C VAL A 92 9.57 2.85 7.91
N LEU A 93 9.58 2.20 9.08
CA LEU A 93 8.48 1.35 9.54
C LEU A 93 7.66 2.09 10.61
N ALA A 94 6.35 2.14 10.43
CA ALA A 94 5.40 2.69 11.38
C ALA A 94 4.34 1.64 11.75
N GLY A 95 4.21 1.32 13.04
CA GLY A 95 3.28 0.29 13.48
C GLY A 95 3.27 -0.03 14.97
N ASP A 96 2.66 -1.16 15.33
CA ASP A 96 2.55 -1.68 16.69
C ASP A 96 3.65 -2.71 17.04
N SER A 97 3.52 -3.43 18.17
CA SER A 97 4.50 -4.43 18.62
C SER A 97 4.73 -5.58 17.63
N THR A 98 3.82 -5.81 16.70
CA THR A 98 3.99 -6.84 15.66
C THR A 98 4.91 -6.39 14.51
N VAL A 99 5.39 -5.14 14.56
CA VAL A 99 6.38 -4.55 13.63
C VAL A 99 7.70 -4.21 14.35
N THR A 100 7.75 -4.15 15.69
CA THR A 100 8.98 -3.78 16.41
C THR A 100 10.10 -4.80 16.23
N ASP A 101 11.34 -4.35 16.37
CA ASP A 101 12.53 -5.21 16.26
C ASP A 101 12.60 -6.30 17.35
N SER A 102 11.93 -6.09 18.48
CA SER A 102 11.93 -6.97 19.66
C SER A 102 10.88 -8.09 19.65
N SER A 103 9.85 -7.98 18.81
CA SER A 103 8.57 -8.70 19.01
C SER A 103 7.74 -8.86 17.72
N GLY A 104 8.30 -8.43 16.59
CA GLY A 104 7.61 -8.24 15.32
C GLY A 104 8.51 -8.56 14.13
N TRP A 105 8.05 -8.24 12.93
CA TRP A 105 8.80 -8.56 11.70
C TRP A 105 9.89 -7.53 11.32
N GLY A 106 9.99 -6.40 12.02
CA GLY A 106 10.87 -5.28 11.63
C GLY A 106 12.35 -5.64 11.52
N ALA A 107 12.91 -6.28 12.55
CA ALA A 107 14.32 -6.69 12.56
C ALA A 107 14.61 -7.71 11.43
N GLY A 108 13.74 -8.71 11.28
CA GLY A 108 13.85 -9.75 10.26
C GLY A 108 13.50 -9.30 8.84
N PHE A 109 12.97 -8.09 8.66
CA PHE A 109 12.87 -7.39 7.38
C PHE A 109 14.13 -6.53 7.14
N SER A 110 14.58 -5.79 8.16
CA SER A 110 15.77 -4.94 8.11
C SER A 110 17.04 -5.73 7.76
N SER A 111 17.20 -6.94 8.30
CA SER A 111 18.34 -7.82 8.05
C SER A 111 18.41 -8.41 6.63
N LEU A 112 17.38 -8.21 5.80
CA LEU A 112 17.36 -8.62 4.39
C LEU A 112 17.80 -7.50 3.44
N LEU A 113 18.05 -6.29 3.96
CA LEU A 113 18.41 -5.13 3.14
C LEU A 113 19.90 -5.10 2.81
N SER A 114 20.22 -4.86 1.54
CA SER A 114 21.56 -4.55 1.06
C SER A 114 21.84 -3.04 1.06
N ASP A 115 23.12 -2.65 0.99
CA ASP A 115 23.69 -1.30 1.10
C ASP A 115 22.97 -0.16 0.35
N GLY A 116 22.17 -0.49 -0.67
CA GLY A 116 21.34 0.46 -1.40
C GLY A 116 20.16 1.04 -0.59
N ALA A 117 19.79 0.44 0.55
CA ALA A 117 18.75 0.92 1.44
C ALA A 117 19.11 0.80 2.93
N VAL A 118 18.45 1.59 3.77
CA VAL A 118 18.49 1.49 5.23
C VAL A 118 17.08 1.48 5.80
N CYS A 119 16.85 0.62 6.79
CA CYS A 119 15.61 0.58 7.55
C CYS A 119 15.74 1.42 8.83
N VAL A 120 14.74 2.23 9.13
CA VAL A 120 14.58 2.92 10.41
C VAL A 120 13.23 2.47 11.00
N ASN A 121 13.28 1.57 11.98
CA ASN A 121 12.07 1.08 12.63
C ASN A 121 11.62 2.08 13.70
N LEU A 122 10.41 2.64 13.54
CA LEU A 122 9.77 3.53 14.49
C LEU A 122 8.42 2.98 14.98
N ALA A 123 8.15 1.68 14.74
CA ALA A 123 7.04 0.99 15.38
C ALA A 123 7.21 0.94 16.90
N VAL A 124 6.09 0.92 17.64
CA VAL A 124 6.12 0.94 19.11
C VAL A 124 5.08 0.02 19.72
N GLY A 125 5.50 -0.79 20.69
CA GLY A 125 4.63 -1.75 21.36
C GLY A 125 3.40 -1.13 22.02
N GLY A 126 2.26 -1.80 21.83
CA GLY A 126 0.98 -1.41 22.43
C GLY A 126 0.29 -0.17 21.83
N ARG A 127 0.83 0.42 20.76
CA ARG A 127 0.25 1.60 20.06
C ARG A 127 -0.79 1.19 19.03
N SER A 128 -1.73 2.09 18.75
CA SER A 128 -2.76 1.95 17.72
C SER A 128 -2.61 3.02 16.65
N SER A 129 -3.40 2.96 15.57
CA SER A 129 -3.46 4.03 14.56
C SER A 129 -3.79 5.39 15.16
N ARG A 130 -4.57 5.44 16.26
CA ARG A 130 -4.84 6.65 17.04
C ARG A 130 -3.62 7.05 17.88
N SER A 131 -3.16 6.15 18.75
CA SER A 131 -2.22 6.54 19.81
C SER A 131 -0.82 6.83 19.27
N PHE A 132 -0.39 6.15 18.21
CA PHE A 132 0.87 6.41 17.50
C PHE A 132 0.96 7.87 16.98
N ARG A 133 -0.18 8.45 16.57
CA ARG A 133 -0.26 9.88 16.20
C ARG A 133 -0.28 10.78 17.43
N THR A 134 -1.15 10.53 18.40
CA THR A 134 -1.32 11.44 19.56
C THR A 134 -0.10 11.47 20.48
N GLU A 135 0.72 10.41 20.49
CA GLU A 135 1.99 10.32 21.20
C GLU A 135 3.20 10.85 20.38
N GLY A 136 2.96 11.39 19.18
CA GLY A 136 4.00 12.02 18.35
C GLY A 136 4.93 11.10 17.56
N TRP A 137 4.76 9.77 17.63
CA TRP A 137 5.60 8.82 16.88
C TRP A 137 5.46 8.98 15.36
N TRP A 138 4.27 9.36 14.90
CA TRP A 138 4.06 9.70 13.49
C TRP A 138 4.92 10.86 13.01
N GLN A 139 5.11 11.91 13.82
CA GLN A 139 5.93 13.05 13.42
C GLN A 139 7.39 12.63 13.23
N LYS A 140 7.92 11.79 14.13
CA LYS A 140 9.27 11.19 13.97
C LYS A 140 9.42 10.44 12.65
N CYS A 141 8.38 9.74 12.20
CA CYS A 141 8.38 9.02 10.92
C CYS A 141 8.47 9.96 9.71
N LEU A 142 7.92 11.17 9.82
CA LEU A 142 8.04 12.21 8.79
C LEU A 142 9.39 12.93 8.86
N ASP A 143 9.88 13.23 10.08
CA ASP A 143 11.15 13.94 10.32
C ASP A 143 12.37 13.18 9.78
N GLU A 144 12.30 11.84 9.78
CA GLU A 144 13.28 10.95 9.13
C GLU A 144 13.42 11.18 7.61
N LYS A 145 12.43 11.79 6.95
CA LYS A 145 12.35 12.01 5.49
C LYS A 145 12.52 10.71 4.66
N PRO A 146 11.69 9.68 4.91
CA PRO A 146 11.74 8.42 4.17
C PRO A 146 11.48 8.57 2.68
N ASP A 147 12.13 7.74 1.88
CA ASP A 147 11.78 7.49 0.47
C ASP A 147 10.58 6.54 0.36
N ILE A 148 10.55 5.51 1.23
CA ILE A 148 9.46 4.53 1.35
C ILE A 148 9.06 4.46 2.83
N LEU A 149 7.76 4.42 3.11
CA LEU A 149 7.24 4.33 4.48
C LEU A 149 6.16 3.24 4.56
N LEU A 150 6.43 2.22 5.37
CA LEU A 150 5.58 1.04 5.54
C LEU A 150 4.71 1.21 6.79
N ILE A 151 3.38 1.16 6.64
CA ILE A 151 2.41 1.44 7.70
C ILE A 151 1.61 0.18 8.02
N GLN A 152 1.64 -0.30 9.27
CA GLN A 152 0.83 -1.43 9.73
C GLN A 152 0.21 -1.17 11.11
N PHE A 153 -1.12 -1.21 11.21
CA PHE A 153 -1.86 -1.11 12.47
C PHE A 153 -3.04 -2.08 12.50
N GLY A 154 -3.69 -2.22 13.67
CA GLY A 154 -4.86 -3.07 13.87
C GLY A 154 -4.89 -3.74 15.25
N HIS A 155 -3.78 -4.29 15.76
CA HIS A 155 -3.81 -5.14 16.96
C HIS A 155 -4.26 -4.42 18.24
N ASN A 156 -4.05 -3.11 18.32
CA ASN A 156 -4.45 -2.25 19.44
C ASN A 156 -5.57 -1.25 19.09
N ASP A 157 -6.06 -1.27 17.85
CA ASP A 157 -7.20 -0.48 17.40
C ASP A 157 -8.53 -1.19 17.72
N GLN A 158 -8.50 -2.52 17.85
CA GLN A 158 -9.63 -3.35 18.26
C GLN A 158 -10.18 -2.99 19.65
N PRO A 159 -11.48 -3.23 19.91
CA PRO A 159 -12.10 -3.05 21.23
C PRO A 159 -11.38 -3.79 22.37
N GLY A 160 -11.49 -3.27 23.60
CA GLY A 160 -10.84 -3.84 24.78
C GLY A 160 -9.38 -3.39 24.98
N LYS A 161 -9.05 -2.18 24.50
CA LYS A 161 -7.71 -1.55 24.59
C LYS A 161 -7.73 -0.20 25.29
N GLY A 162 -8.92 0.33 25.60
CA GLY A 162 -9.15 1.64 26.20
C GLY A 162 -9.28 2.76 25.15
N ALA A 163 -10.11 3.77 25.44
CA ALA A 163 -10.50 4.83 24.50
C ALA A 163 -9.33 5.66 23.91
N ALA A 164 -8.16 5.67 24.58
CA ALA A 164 -6.94 6.30 24.05
C ALA A 164 -6.32 5.54 22.85
N ARG A 165 -6.71 4.28 22.62
CA ARG A 165 -6.18 3.41 21.57
C ARG A 165 -7.24 2.93 20.59
N GLU A 166 -8.40 2.52 21.10
CA GLU A 166 -9.49 1.95 20.30
C GLU A 166 -9.91 2.89 19.15
N SER A 167 -10.13 2.31 17.98
CA SER A 167 -10.57 3.00 16.76
C SER A 167 -11.48 2.05 15.98
N ALA A 168 -12.73 2.44 15.74
CA ALA A 168 -13.67 1.61 14.99
C ALA A 168 -13.15 1.40 13.55
N ALA A 169 -13.14 0.14 13.09
CA ALA A 169 -12.51 -0.26 11.84
C ALA A 169 -13.03 0.53 10.63
N GLU A 170 -14.36 0.71 10.55
CA GLU A 170 -15.00 1.34 9.38
C GLU A 170 -14.87 2.87 9.34
N THR A 171 -14.63 3.53 10.48
CA THR A 171 -14.59 5.01 10.62
C THR A 171 -13.20 5.52 11.04
N ASP A 172 -12.92 5.60 12.34
CA ASP A 172 -11.77 6.27 12.94
C ASP A 172 -10.46 5.68 12.44
N PHE A 173 -10.39 4.35 12.36
CA PHE A 173 -9.22 3.63 11.87
C PHE A 173 -8.90 4.00 10.41
N ARG A 174 -9.92 4.04 9.54
CA ARG A 174 -9.74 4.50 8.15
C ARG A 174 -9.28 5.94 8.10
N ASP A 175 -9.84 6.82 8.91
CA ASP A 175 -9.45 8.24 8.94
C ASP A 175 -8.02 8.47 9.43
N HIS A 176 -7.51 7.66 10.37
CA HIS A 176 -6.09 7.69 10.73
C HIS A 176 -5.20 7.24 9.57
N LEU A 177 -5.52 6.11 8.92
CA LEU A 177 -4.76 5.61 7.76
C LEU A 177 -4.80 6.57 6.57
N ARG A 178 -5.95 7.19 6.27
CA ARG A 178 -6.10 8.21 5.21
C ARG A 178 -5.16 9.38 5.44
N ARG A 179 -5.10 9.91 6.67
CA ARG A 179 -4.20 11.02 7.05
C ARG A 179 -2.71 10.61 6.97
N TYR A 180 -2.35 9.41 7.43
CA TYR A 180 -0.98 8.90 7.31
C TYR A 180 -0.52 8.84 5.84
N VAL A 181 -1.38 8.36 4.93
CA VAL A 181 -1.07 8.32 3.49
C VAL A 181 -0.96 9.72 2.88
N ASP A 182 -1.84 10.66 3.25
CA ASP A 182 -1.81 12.03 2.72
C ASP A 182 -0.57 12.80 3.19
N GLU A 183 -0.22 12.71 4.47
CA GLU A 183 0.91 13.43 5.07
C GLU A 183 2.26 12.86 4.62
N ALA A 184 2.37 11.53 4.45
CA ALA A 184 3.55 10.92 3.85
C ALA A 184 3.76 11.40 2.39
N ARG A 185 2.68 11.54 1.62
CA ARG A 185 2.74 12.10 0.26
C ARG A 185 3.14 13.58 0.23
N GLN A 186 2.71 14.37 1.21
CA GLN A 186 3.07 15.80 1.30
C GLN A 186 4.58 16.02 1.47
N ILE A 187 5.29 15.10 2.13
CA ILE A 187 6.77 15.14 2.23
C ILE A 187 7.49 14.45 1.05
N GLY A 188 6.77 13.99 0.02
CA GLY A 188 7.31 13.30 -1.14
C GLY A 188 7.63 11.81 -0.95
N CYS A 189 7.26 11.22 0.20
CA CYS A 189 7.47 9.81 0.48
C CYS A 189 6.48 8.91 -0.29
N LYS A 190 6.87 7.66 -0.53
CA LYS A 190 5.97 6.59 -1.00
C LYS A 190 5.40 5.76 0.17
N PRO A 191 4.18 6.06 0.66
CA PRO A 191 3.53 5.21 1.65
C PRO A 191 3.08 3.87 1.03
N VAL A 192 3.23 2.80 1.81
CA VAL A 192 2.67 1.47 1.57
C VAL A 192 1.79 1.10 2.76
N LEU A 193 0.55 0.69 2.51
CA LEU A 193 -0.33 0.18 3.56
C LEU A 193 -0.17 -1.33 3.68
N ILE A 194 0.04 -1.80 4.91
CA ILE A 194 0.19 -3.21 5.26
C ILE A 194 -0.93 -3.56 6.25
N THR A 195 -1.71 -4.60 5.96
CA THR A 195 -2.68 -5.13 6.92
C THR A 195 -1.94 -5.79 8.09
N SER A 196 -2.38 -5.63 9.34
CA SER A 196 -1.83 -6.38 10.48
C SER A 196 -1.79 -7.90 10.23
N LEU A 197 -0.70 -8.58 10.60
CA LEU A 197 -0.64 -10.04 10.56
C LEU A 197 -1.66 -10.68 11.51
N THR A 198 -1.97 -11.95 11.29
CA THR A 198 -2.89 -12.67 12.17
C THR A 198 -2.28 -12.98 13.54
N ARG A 199 -3.15 -13.16 14.53
CA ARG A 199 -2.81 -13.85 15.79
C ARG A 199 -2.89 -15.36 15.59
N ARG A 200 -2.11 -16.10 16.37
CA ARG A 200 -2.06 -17.58 16.36
C ARG A 200 -3.19 -18.13 17.22
N ARG A 201 -4.42 -17.75 16.87
CA ARG A 201 -5.66 -18.25 17.49
C ARG A 201 -6.20 -19.37 16.63
N TRP A 202 -6.02 -20.60 17.06
CA TRP A 202 -6.42 -21.80 16.35
C TRP A 202 -7.84 -22.23 16.76
N ASP A 203 -8.60 -22.73 15.80
CA ASP A 203 -9.87 -23.43 16.01
C ASP A 203 -9.66 -24.93 16.31
N GLU A 204 -10.76 -25.66 16.53
CA GLU A 204 -10.76 -27.11 16.77
C GLU A 204 -10.20 -27.95 15.60
N ASN A 205 -10.07 -27.36 14.40
CA ASN A 205 -9.54 -28.00 13.19
C ASN A 205 -8.07 -27.62 12.93
N GLY A 206 -7.42 -26.93 13.87
CA GLY A 206 -6.04 -26.45 13.72
C GLY A 206 -5.90 -25.38 12.63
N LYS A 207 -6.91 -24.52 12.45
CA LYS A 207 -6.90 -23.39 11.51
C LYS A 207 -7.04 -22.06 12.22
N ILE A 208 -6.40 -21.04 11.64
CA ILE A 208 -6.40 -19.69 12.20
C ILE A 208 -7.80 -19.06 12.13
N THR A 209 -8.32 -18.71 13.30
CA THR A 209 -9.45 -17.80 13.48
C THR A 209 -9.01 -16.37 13.11
N PRO A 210 -9.57 -15.74 12.07
CA PRO A 210 -9.01 -14.51 11.49
C PRO A 210 -9.47 -13.26 12.25
N THR A 211 -9.01 -13.13 13.50
CA THR A 211 -9.46 -12.12 14.50
C THR A 211 -9.26 -10.65 14.12
N LEU A 212 -8.61 -10.34 12.99
CA LEU A 212 -8.32 -8.97 12.51
C LEU A 212 -8.97 -8.63 11.16
N SER A 213 -9.91 -9.47 10.68
CA SER A 213 -10.52 -9.35 9.35
C SER A 213 -11.12 -7.97 9.03
N GLU A 214 -11.79 -7.33 9.99
CA GLU A 214 -12.39 -6.00 9.83
C GLU A 214 -11.32 -4.91 9.62
N TYR A 215 -10.21 -5.00 10.37
CA TYR A 215 -9.10 -4.04 10.29
C TYR A 215 -8.28 -4.26 9.03
N ALA A 216 -8.07 -5.52 8.62
CA ALA A 216 -7.51 -5.84 7.31
C ALA A 216 -8.38 -5.28 6.17
N ALA A 217 -9.70 -5.52 6.20
CA ALA A 217 -10.65 -4.98 5.22
C ALA A 217 -10.65 -3.44 5.19
N ALA A 218 -10.60 -2.79 6.34
CA ALA A 218 -10.51 -1.33 6.43
C ALA A 218 -9.21 -0.77 5.80
N THR A 219 -8.06 -1.41 6.06
CA THR A 219 -6.78 -1.06 5.41
C THR A 219 -6.84 -1.27 3.89
N ILE A 220 -7.42 -2.39 3.43
CA ILE A 220 -7.62 -2.68 1.99
C ILE A 220 -8.47 -1.60 1.32
N VAL A 221 -9.56 -1.17 1.97
CA VAL A 221 -10.42 -0.08 1.48
C VAL A 221 -9.65 1.23 1.37
N VAL A 222 -8.92 1.66 2.40
CA VAL A 222 -8.14 2.92 2.34
C VAL A 222 -7.02 2.85 1.30
N ALA A 223 -6.36 1.70 1.13
CA ALA A 223 -5.33 1.53 0.11
C ALA A 223 -5.89 1.71 -1.31
N LYS A 224 -7.10 1.17 -1.56
CA LYS A 224 -7.83 1.36 -2.81
C LYS A 224 -8.31 2.81 -3.00
N GLU A 225 -8.93 3.41 -1.97
CA GLU A 225 -9.40 4.82 -1.98
C GLU A 225 -8.27 5.80 -2.30
N LYS A 226 -7.10 5.61 -1.66
CA LYS A 226 -5.94 6.49 -1.83
C LYS A 226 -5.07 6.12 -3.03
N ASN A 227 -5.33 5.00 -3.69
CA ASN A 227 -4.47 4.44 -4.74
C ASN A 227 -3.00 4.36 -4.28
N VAL A 228 -2.74 3.58 -3.22
CA VAL A 228 -1.39 3.27 -2.72
C VAL A 228 -1.12 1.76 -2.80
N PRO A 229 0.15 1.32 -2.88
CA PRO A 229 0.50 -0.08 -2.76
C PRO A 229 -0.02 -0.69 -1.45
N LEU A 230 -0.52 -1.92 -1.55
CA LEU A 230 -1.14 -2.68 -0.49
C LEU A 230 -0.39 -4.00 -0.30
N LEU A 231 -0.04 -4.32 0.95
CA LEU A 231 0.51 -5.62 1.33
C LEU A 231 -0.47 -6.32 2.29
N ASP A 232 -1.16 -7.34 1.76
CA ASP A 232 -2.14 -8.15 2.49
C ASP A 232 -1.45 -9.23 3.33
N LEU A 233 -0.68 -8.77 4.34
CA LEU A 233 0.01 -9.63 5.30
C LEU A 233 -0.98 -10.42 6.18
N HIS A 234 -2.21 -9.96 6.36
CA HIS A 234 -3.25 -10.67 7.12
C HIS A 234 -3.55 -12.01 6.45
N ARG A 235 -3.95 -12.02 5.16
CA ARG A 235 -4.17 -13.26 4.41
C ARG A 235 -2.89 -14.08 4.26
N LEU A 236 -1.74 -13.43 3.98
CA LEU A 236 -0.48 -14.14 3.78
C LEU A 236 0.02 -14.84 5.05
N SER A 237 -0.11 -14.21 6.22
CA SER A 237 0.24 -14.82 7.51
C SER A 237 -0.76 -15.91 7.91
N ILE A 238 -2.07 -15.75 7.65
CA ILE A 238 -3.06 -16.84 7.79
C ILE A 238 -2.65 -18.05 6.94
N GLN A 239 -2.24 -17.84 5.69
CA GLN A 239 -1.78 -18.91 4.81
C GLN A 239 -0.48 -19.57 5.31
N GLN A 240 0.47 -18.79 5.81
CA GLN A 240 1.73 -19.28 6.38
C GLN A 240 1.47 -20.13 7.65
N CYS A 241 0.71 -19.61 8.61
CA CYS A 241 0.31 -20.33 9.82
C CYS A 241 -0.45 -21.62 9.49
N ASN A 242 -1.46 -21.56 8.62
CA ASN A 242 -2.29 -22.73 8.26
C ASN A 242 -1.53 -23.82 7.49
N ALA A 243 -0.37 -23.50 6.90
CA ALA A 243 0.52 -24.43 6.20
C ALA A 243 1.60 -25.04 7.10
N ILE A 244 1.99 -24.34 8.18
CA ILE A 244 2.94 -24.84 9.20
C ILE A 244 2.20 -25.67 10.26
N GLY A 245 1.02 -25.23 10.70
CA GLY A 245 0.22 -25.90 11.73
C GLY A 245 0.53 -25.40 13.17
N PRO A 246 -0.33 -25.73 14.15
CA PRO A 246 -0.32 -25.12 15.48
C PRO A 246 0.87 -25.50 16.36
N GLU A 247 1.46 -26.68 16.15
CA GLU A 247 2.60 -27.20 16.93
C GLU A 247 3.91 -26.60 16.41
N ASP A 248 4.26 -26.87 15.14
CA ASP A 248 5.45 -26.32 14.49
C ASP A 248 5.52 -24.78 14.50
N PHE A 249 4.39 -24.06 14.55
CA PHE A 249 4.44 -22.60 14.57
C PHE A 249 4.95 -22.03 15.91
N GLN A 250 4.90 -22.78 17.01
CA GLN A 250 5.39 -22.33 18.33
C GLN A 250 6.89 -21.95 18.29
N GLU A 251 7.65 -22.54 17.36
CA GLU A 251 9.05 -22.21 17.08
C GLU A 251 9.27 -20.74 16.69
N PHE A 252 8.22 -20.04 16.23
CA PHE A 252 8.25 -18.65 15.76
C PHE A 252 7.57 -17.65 16.73
N GLU A 253 7.03 -18.12 17.84
CA GLU A 253 6.33 -17.29 18.83
C GLU A 253 7.28 -16.81 19.94
N SER A 254 7.04 -15.62 20.49
CA SER A 254 7.70 -15.22 21.74
C SER A 254 7.23 -16.13 22.89
N LYS A 255 8.09 -16.37 23.89
CA LYS A 255 7.74 -17.16 25.08
C LYS A 255 7.72 -16.27 26.32
N THR A 256 6.72 -16.46 27.17
CA THR A 256 6.55 -15.84 28.49
C THR A 256 6.50 -16.91 29.58
N ASP A 257 6.45 -16.50 30.84
CA ASP A 257 6.29 -17.42 31.98
C ASP A 257 4.97 -18.22 31.91
N ASP A 258 3.93 -17.64 31.27
CA ASP A 258 2.61 -18.27 31.08
C ASP A 258 2.51 -19.17 29.82
N GLY A 259 3.55 -19.24 28.98
CA GLY A 259 3.55 -20.06 27.76
C GLY A 259 3.97 -19.30 26.49
N PHE A 260 3.30 -19.55 25.36
CA PHE A 260 3.60 -18.89 24.08
C PHE A 260 2.72 -17.65 23.85
N ASP A 261 3.32 -16.56 23.40
CA ASP A 261 2.61 -15.34 23.04
C ASP A 261 2.04 -15.46 21.61
N HIS A 262 0.74 -15.70 21.54
CA HIS A 262 0.00 -15.87 20.28
C HIS A 262 -0.23 -14.57 19.47
N THR A 263 0.49 -13.49 19.77
CA THR A 263 0.56 -12.25 18.97
C THR A 263 1.99 -11.91 18.55
N HIS A 264 2.97 -12.06 19.44
CA HIS A 264 4.34 -11.60 19.22
C HIS A 264 5.26 -12.67 18.61
N LEU A 265 6.24 -12.23 17.83
CA LEU A 265 7.24 -13.05 17.15
C LEU A 265 8.54 -13.08 17.96
N ASN A 266 9.24 -14.21 17.98
CA ASN A 266 10.66 -14.26 18.33
C ASN A 266 11.53 -13.93 17.09
N ASP A 267 12.86 -13.87 17.22
CA ASP A 267 13.77 -13.51 16.12
C ASP A 267 13.58 -14.38 14.85
N ALA A 268 13.38 -15.69 15.02
CA ALA A 268 13.14 -16.61 13.90
C ALA A 268 11.79 -16.34 13.23
N GLY A 269 10.75 -16.04 14.02
CA GLY A 269 9.45 -15.57 13.52
C GLY A 269 9.52 -14.21 12.84
N GLY A 270 10.32 -13.30 13.39
CA GLY A 270 10.58 -11.97 12.83
C GLY A 270 11.20 -12.09 11.43
N LEU A 271 12.17 -12.99 11.25
CA LEU A 271 12.76 -13.31 9.95
C LEU A 271 11.78 -14.06 9.02
N LEU A 272 11.00 -15.01 9.54
CA LEU A 272 10.00 -15.77 8.77
C LEU A 272 8.93 -14.85 8.15
N VAL A 273 8.46 -13.86 8.90
CA VAL A 273 7.47 -12.87 8.44
C VAL A 273 8.15 -11.71 7.70
N GLY A 274 9.35 -11.29 8.08
CA GLY A 274 10.14 -10.28 7.37
C GLY A 274 10.46 -10.69 5.92
N LYS A 275 10.82 -11.96 5.69
CA LYS A 275 10.96 -12.54 4.34
C LYS A 275 9.65 -12.54 3.56
N LEU A 276 8.51 -12.77 4.21
CA LEU A 276 7.19 -12.72 3.59
C LEU A 276 6.82 -11.29 3.16
N VAL A 277 7.10 -10.29 4.00
CA VAL A 277 6.94 -8.86 3.69
C VAL A 277 7.85 -8.45 2.52
N ALA A 278 9.16 -8.72 2.59
CA ALA A 278 10.11 -8.38 1.53
C ALA A 278 9.75 -9.04 0.18
N ARG A 279 9.33 -10.31 0.18
CA ARG A 279 8.91 -11.04 -1.02
C ARG A 279 7.66 -10.45 -1.67
N GLU A 280 6.73 -9.90 -0.90
CA GLU A 280 5.54 -9.24 -1.44
C GLU A 280 5.83 -7.80 -1.90
N LEU A 281 6.70 -7.06 -1.18
CA LEU A 281 7.20 -5.74 -1.61
C LEU A 281 7.88 -5.81 -2.99
N VAL A 282 8.67 -6.85 -3.27
CA VAL A 282 9.27 -7.11 -4.60
C VAL A 282 8.23 -7.21 -5.73
N LYS A 283 6.96 -7.53 -5.43
CA LYS A 283 5.87 -7.57 -6.42
C LYS A 283 5.15 -6.24 -6.55
N ILE A 284 4.78 -5.61 -5.42
CA ILE A 284 3.96 -4.39 -5.41
C ILE A 284 4.77 -3.10 -5.59
N LEU A 285 6.09 -3.16 -5.38
CA LEU A 285 7.10 -2.14 -5.66
C LEU A 285 8.29 -2.79 -6.37
N PRO A 286 8.24 -3.04 -7.69
CA PRO A 286 9.33 -3.71 -8.41
C PRO A 286 10.71 -3.06 -8.24
N GLU A 287 10.76 -1.75 -7.99
CA GLU A 287 11.99 -1.01 -7.70
C GLU A 287 12.68 -1.42 -6.39
N PHE A 288 11.92 -1.95 -5.41
CA PHE A 288 12.44 -2.43 -4.13
C PHE A 288 13.37 -3.63 -4.30
N SER A 289 13.22 -4.39 -5.39
CA SER A 289 14.03 -5.59 -5.64
C SER A 289 15.51 -5.34 -5.98
N ARG A 290 15.98 -4.08 -5.86
CA ARG A 290 17.41 -3.75 -5.90
C ARG A 290 18.07 -3.71 -4.51
N TYR A 291 17.25 -3.77 -3.45
CA TYR A 291 17.67 -3.63 -2.05
C TYR A 291 17.66 -4.95 -1.27
N VAL A 292 17.40 -6.08 -1.92
CA VAL A 292 17.25 -7.41 -1.29
C VAL A 292 17.81 -8.49 -2.22
N ASP A 293 18.48 -9.52 -1.68
CA ASP A 293 18.75 -10.72 -2.48
C ASP A 293 17.48 -11.58 -2.57
N ARG A 294 16.98 -11.73 -3.79
CA ARG A 294 15.80 -12.54 -4.09
C ARG A 294 15.98 -14.02 -3.70
N ALA A 295 17.20 -14.56 -3.68
CA ALA A 295 17.45 -15.94 -3.26
C ALA A 295 17.15 -16.14 -1.76
N GLU A 296 17.64 -15.24 -0.91
CA GLU A 296 17.45 -15.32 0.54
C GLU A 296 15.98 -15.21 0.96
N LEU A 297 15.15 -14.49 0.17
CA LEU A 297 13.70 -14.38 0.39
C LEU A 297 12.94 -15.70 0.23
N HIS A 298 13.52 -16.72 -0.40
CA HIS A 298 12.89 -18.03 -0.59
C HIS A 298 13.37 -19.09 0.42
N ASN A 299 14.58 -18.93 0.96
CA ASN A 299 15.08 -19.79 2.04
C ASN A 299 14.25 -19.57 3.31
N LEU A 300 13.67 -20.64 3.87
CA LEU A 300 13.15 -20.61 5.24
C LEU A 300 14.28 -20.26 6.23
N PRO A 301 13.97 -19.71 7.42
CA PRO A 301 14.93 -19.78 8.51
C PRO A 301 15.31 -21.25 8.75
N PRO A 302 16.56 -21.57 9.12
CA PRO A 302 16.86 -22.91 9.61
C PRO A 302 15.97 -23.18 10.83
N LYS A 303 15.47 -24.42 10.97
CA LYS A 303 14.89 -24.80 12.26
C LYS A 303 15.92 -24.54 13.34
N SER A 304 15.52 -23.82 14.37
CA SER A 304 16.28 -23.68 15.59
C SER A 304 16.71 -25.07 16.04
N ALA A 305 18.00 -25.25 16.32
CA ALA A 305 18.48 -26.48 16.92
C ALA A 305 17.85 -26.54 18.32
N GLY A 306 16.76 -27.30 18.45
CA GLY A 306 15.95 -27.36 19.67
C GLY A 306 16.86 -27.62 20.85
N ALA A 307 16.70 -26.83 21.91
CA ALA A 307 17.57 -26.87 23.08
C ALA A 307 17.60 -28.30 23.65
N GLY A 308 18.69 -29.02 23.37
CA GLY A 308 18.88 -30.39 23.82
C GLY A 308 18.91 -30.40 25.33
N GLY A 309 18.01 -31.18 25.94
CA GLY A 309 18.00 -31.35 27.39
C GLY A 309 19.19 -32.18 27.85
N GLU A 310 19.94 -31.62 28.80
CA GLU A 310 20.71 -32.36 29.82
C GLU A 310 20.08 -32.06 31.20
#